data_AF-A0A377KBH0-F1
#
_entry.id   AF-A0A377KBH0-F1
#
_cell.length_a   1.000
_cell.length_b   1.000
_cell.length_c   1.000
_cell.angle_alpha   90.00
_cell.angle_beta   90.00
_cell.angle_gamma   90.00
#
_symmetry.space_group_name_H-M   'P 1'
#
loop_
_entity.id
_entity.type
_entity.pdbx_description
1 polymer ?
#
loop_
_entity_poly.entity_id
_entity_poly.type
_entity_poly.pdbx_seq_one_letter_code
_entity_poly.pdbx_strand_id
1 'polypeptide(L)' 'MEHTLTADEVAAGKADVTIPADKVTADGQYSVTAEITDPAGNTSGQGQPADFAVDTVAPSHRY' A
#
# COMPACT_ATOMS: atom_id res chain seq x y z
N MET A 1 -3.35 8.23 1.13
CA MET A 1 -3.59 8.27 -0.32
C MET A 1 -4.96 7.69 -0.54
N GLU A 2 -5.73 8.27 -1.44
CA GLU A 2 -6.98 7.66 -1.89
C GLU A 2 -6.71 7.06 -3.26
N HIS A 3 -6.91 5.75 -3.40
CA HIS A 3 -6.85 5.05 -4.68
C HIS A 3 -8.26 4.57 -5.00
N THR A 4 -8.83 5.07 -6.10
CA THR A 4 -10.13 4.59 -6.56
C THR A 4 -9.91 3.33 -7.38
N LEU A 5 -10.41 2.21 -6.89
CA LEU A 5 -10.41 0.95 -7.63
C LEU A 5 -11.24 1.10 -8.90
N THR A 6 -10.63 0.80 -10.05
CA THR A 6 -11.31 0.72 -11.34
C THR A 6 -11.96 -0.64 -11.54
N ALA A 7 -12.94 -0.72 -12.45
CA ALA A 7 -13.65 -1.98 -12.74
C ALA A 7 -12.70 -3.09 -13.23
N ASP A 8 -11.64 -2.72 -13.96
CA ASP A 8 -10.61 -3.64 -14.44
C ASP A 8 -9.76 -4.20 -13.29
N GLU A 9 -9.40 -3.40 -12.28
CA GLU A 9 -8.67 -3.86 -11.09
C GLU A 9 -9.51 -4.82 -10.25
N VAL A 10 -10.81 -4.55 -10.13
CA VAL A 10 -11.76 -5.44 -9.46
C VAL A 10 -11.89 -6.76 -10.24
N ALA A 11 -11.99 -6.70 -11.57
CA ALA A 11 -12.05 -7.89 -12.42
C ALA A 11 -10.75 -8.71 -12.40
N ALA A 12 -9.60 -8.04 -12.29
CA ALA A 12 -8.29 -8.66 -12.14
C ALA A 12 -8.03 -9.20 -10.73
N GLY A 13 -8.83 -8.78 -9.73
CA GLY A 13 -8.61 -9.08 -8.31
C GLY A 13 -7.31 -8.49 -7.76
N LYS A 14 -6.74 -7.48 -8.44
CA LYS A 14 -5.46 -6.84 -8.11
C LYS A 14 -5.55 -5.35 -8.44
N ALA A 15 -4.98 -4.53 -7.56
CA ALA A 15 -4.87 -3.09 -7.74
C ALA A 15 -3.40 -2.68 -7.60
N ASP A 16 -2.91 -1.92 -8.57
CA ASP A 16 -1.53 -1.44 -8.59
C ASP A 16 -1.49 -0.03 -8.01
N VAL A 17 -1.15 0.07 -6.72
CA VAL A 17 -1.04 1.35 -6.01
C VAL A 17 0.42 1.73 -5.85
N THR A 18 0.83 2.84 -6.47
CA THR A 18 2.17 3.39 -6.30
C THR A 18 2.21 4.30 -5.09
N ILE A 19 3.01 3.94 -4.08
CA ILE A 19 3.25 4.79 -2.90
C ILE A 19 4.41 5.74 -3.23
N PRO A 20 4.21 7.07 -3.26
CA PRO A 20 5.29 8.02 -3.53
C PRO A 20 6.27 8.05 -2.36
N ALA A 21 7.56 8.14 -2.69
CA ALA A 21 8.65 8.15 -1.70
C ALA A 21 8.52 9.31 -0.69
N ASP A 22 7.88 10.43 -1.06
CA ASP A 22 7.59 11.55 -0.14
C ASP A 22 6.63 11.20 1.00
N LYS A 23 5.93 10.06 0.92
CA LYS A 23 5.10 9.52 2.03
C LYS A 23 5.88 8.58 2.94
N VAL A 24 7.04 8.14 2.49
CA VAL A 24 7.94 7.24 3.19
C VAL A 24 9.19 8.05 3.56
N THR A 25 9.01 8.95 4.53
CA THR A 25 10.00 9.97 4.88
C THR A 25 11.06 9.50 5.87
N ALA A 26 10.91 8.30 6.45
CA ALA A 26 11.83 7.76 7.43
C ALA A 26 11.99 6.24 7.24
N ASP A 27 13.14 5.72 7.66
CA ASP A 27 13.34 4.28 7.75
C ASP A 27 12.42 3.71 8.83
N GLY A 28 11.77 2.58 8.54
CA GLY A 28 10.82 1.99 9.46
C GLY A 28 9.94 0.90 8.87
N GLN A 29 9.05 0.37 9.70
CA GLN A 29 8.00 -0.54 9.26
C GLN A 29 6.74 0.23 8.88
N TYR A 30 6.20 -0.10 7.72
CA TYR A 30 4.97 0.43 7.16
C TYR A 30 4.00 -0.71 6.88
N SER A 31 2.71 -0.42 6.99
CA SER A 31 1.64 -1.39 6.72
C SER A 31 0.60 -0.76 5.80
N VAL A 32 0.23 -1.48 4.74
CA VAL A 32 -0.77 -1.06 3.76
C VAL A 32 -1.97 -1.96 3.86
N THR A 33 -3.14 -1.38 4.11
CA THR A 33 -4.43 -2.08 4.10
C THR A 33 -5.27 -1.60 2.93
N ALA A 34 -5.97 -2.52 2.26
CA ALA A 34 -6.97 -2.20 1.26
C ALA A 34 -8.37 -2.34 1.84
N GLU A 35 -9.27 -1.39 1.58
CA GLU A 35 -10.68 -1.49 1.92
C GLU A 35 -11.49 -1.12 0.67
N ILE A 36 -12.46 -1.95 0.32
CA ILE A 36 -13.31 -1.75 -0.85
C ILE A 36 -14.71 -1.41 -0.34
N THR A 37 -15.24 -0.26 -0.75
CA THR A 37 -16.62 0.14 -0.47
C THR A 37 -17.38 0.24 -1.77
N ASP A 38 -18.49 -0.49 -1.88
CA ASP A 38 -19.35 -0.41 -3.05
C ASP A 38 -20.26 0.85 -3.01
N PRO A 39 -20.89 1.25 -4.14
CA PRO A 39 -21.77 2.41 -4.18
C PRO A 39 -23.05 2.28 -3.34
N ALA A 40 -23.41 1.05 -2.95
CA ALA A 40 -24.53 0.78 -2.05
C ALA A 40 -24.13 0.91 -0.58
N GLY A 41 -22.83 1.13 -0.29
CA GLY A 41 -22.27 1.27 1.04
C GLY A 41 -21.81 -0.02 1.69
N ASN A 42 -21.77 -1.15 0.98
CA ASN A 42 -21.20 -2.38 1.52
C ASN A 42 -19.68 -2.31 1.46
N THR A 43 -19.02 -2.54 2.60
CA THR A 43 -17.56 -2.62 2.67
C THR A 43 -17.11 -4.08 2.64
N SER A 44 -16.00 -4.38 1.98
CA SER A 44 -15.35 -5.70 2.03
C SER A 44 -14.69 -5.98 3.39
N GLY A 45 -14.64 -4.96 4.27
CA GLY A 45 -13.72 -4.90 5.40
C GLY A 45 -12.29 -4.57 4.97
N GLN A 46 -11.45 -4.24 5.95
CA GLN A 46 -10.01 -4.12 5.71
C GLN A 46 -9.45 -5.49 5.30
N GLY A 47 -8.82 -5.54 4.13
CA GLY A 47 -8.06 -6.68 3.65
C GLY A 47 -6.82 -6.94 4.52
N GLN A 48 -6.08 -8.02 4.19
CA GLN A 48 -4.84 -8.33 4.90
C GLN A 48 -3.84 -7.16 4.79
N PRO A 49 -3.22 -6.74 5.90
CA PRO A 49 -2.14 -5.77 5.86
C PRO A 49 -0.96 -6.33 5.07
N ALA A 50 -0.44 -5.52 4.16
CA ALA A 50 0.83 -5.75 3.49
C ALA A 50 1.90 -4.94 4.23
N ASP A 51 2.74 -5.64 5.00
CA ASP A 51 3.83 -5.02 5.75
C ASP A 51 5.08 -4.91 4.89
N PHE A 52 5.73 -3.75 4.92
CA PHE A 52 7.00 -3.53 4.25
C PHE A 52 7.91 -2.67 5.11
N ALA A 53 9.21 -2.94 5.04
CA ALA A 53 10.24 -2.13 5.69
C ALA A 53 10.89 -1.22 4.67
N VAL A 54 11.12 0.03 5.05
CA VAL A 54 11.92 0.97 4.26
C VAL A 54 13.22 1.20 5.01
N ASP A 55 14.32 1.00 4.29
CA ASP A 55 15.66 1.23 4.76
C ASP A 55 16.42 2.00 3.67
N THR A 56 16.71 3.26 3.96
CA THR A 56 17.48 4.17 3.11
C THR A 56 18.90 4.34 3.61
N VAL A 57 19.28 3.65 4.70
CA VAL A 57 20.63 3.70 5.27
C VAL A 57 21.56 2.86 4.39
N ALA A 58 22.49 3.54 3.73
CA ALA A 58 23.52 2.86 2.95
C ALA A 58 24.33 1.92 3.87
N PRO A 59 24.66 0.69 3.42
CA PRO A 59 25.46 -0.22 4.22
C PRO A 59 26.86 0.37 4.44
N SER A 60 27.27 0.51 5.70
CA SER A 60 28.62 0.97 6.03
C SER A 60 29.62 -0.16 5.80
N HIS A 61 30.47 -0.01 4.77
CA HIS A 61 31.56 -0.96 4.52
C HIS A 61 32.72 -0.66 5.48
N ARG A 62 33.11 -1.65 6.29
CA ARG A 62 34.29 -1.56 7.16
C ARG A 62 35.47 -2.14 6.37
N TYR A 63 36.45 -1.28 6.06
CA TYR A 63 37.75 -1.67 5.48
C TYR A 63 38.52 -2.62 6.40
#